data_AF-A0A432S470-F1
#
_entry.id   AF-A0A432S470-F1
#
_cell.length_a   1.000
_cell.length_b   1.000
_cell.length_c   1.000
_cell.angle_alpha   90.00
_cell.angle_beta   90.00
_cell.angle_gamma   90.00
#
_symmetry.space_group_name_H-M   'P 1'
#
loop_
_entity.id
_entity.type
_entity.pdbx_description
1 polymer ?
#
loop_
_entity_poly.entity_id
_entity_poly.type
_entity_poly.pdbx_seq_one_letter_code
_entity_poly.pdbx_strand_id
1 'polypeptide(L)'
;MEEKDKISRFDMKLAEEITNLERFIIKSPLGTKEFWSEWQQKLGEIVITKSAIKKTLSTYKYKPSDEKLLKLEATLEAYKEIASYLELLRITALKLKGIDVDAWDIFDINNTEDEEDDYI
;
A
#
# COMPACT_ATOMS: atom_id res chain seq x y z
N MET A 1 8.41 44.99 4.49
CA MET A 1 9.15 44.00 5.28
C MET A 1 8.45 42.68 4.99
N GLU A 2 8.99 41.88 4.08
CA GLU A 2 8.35 40.65 3.59
C GLU A 2 8.19 39.65 4.74
N GLU A 3 6.97 39.16 4.91
CA GLU A 3 6.64 38.06 5.80
C GLU A 3 7.29 36.80 5.21
N LYS A 4 8.43 36.39 5.76
CA LYS A 4 9.07 35.13 5.34
C LYS A 4 8.10 33.98 5.64
N ASP A 5 7.62 33.35 4.57
CA ASP A 5 6.77 32.15 4.59
C ASP A 5 7.30 31.11 5.58
N LYS A 6 6.68 31.03 6.76
CA LYS A 6 6.85 29.89 7.66
C LYS A 6 6.02 28.75 7.07
N ILE A 7 6.70 27.79 6.46
CA ILE A 7 6.09 26.51 6.07
C ILE A 7 5.33 25.95 7.29
N SER A 8 4.05 25.63 7.12
CA SER A 8 3.22 25.12 8.21
C SER A 8 3.73 23.75 8.68
N ARG A 9 3.56 23.43 9.97
CA ARG A 9 3.83 22.07 10.47
C ARG A 9 3.02 21.01 9.73
N PHE A 10 1.83 21.37 9.27
CA PHE A 10 1.00 20.51 8.42
C PHE A 10 1.70 20.24 7.08
N ASP A 11 2.17 21.29 6.39
CA ASP A 11 2.85 21.17 5.11
C ASP A 11 4.12 20.30 5.21
N MET A 12 4.89 20.47 6.28
CA MET A 12 6.06 19.62 6.54
C MET A 12 5.67 18.14 6.72
N LYS A 13 4.58 17.87 7.45
CA LYS A 13 4.12 16.50 7.67
C LYS A 13 3.59 15.87 6.38
N LEU A 14 2.85 16.63 5.58
CA LEU A 14 2.39 16.20 4.27
C LEU A 14 3.56 15.88 3.33
N ALA A 15 4.59 16.74 3.29
CA ALA A 15 5.78 16.50 2.49
C ALA A 15 6.53 15.23 2.92
N GLU A 16 6.59 14.95 4.22
CA GLU A 16 7.15 13.69 4.74
C GLU A 16 6.34 12.47 4.25
N GLU A 17 5.01 12.52 4.33
CA GLU A 17 4.17 11.42 3.84
C GLU A 17 4.29 11.22 2.33
N ILE A 18 4.36 12.30 1.54
CA ILE A 18 4.61 12.21 0.10
C ILE A 18 5.96 11.53 -0.17
N THR A 19 7.03 11.98 0.51
CA THR A 19 8.37 11.39 0.38
C THR A 19 8.38 9.91 0.74
N ASN A 20 7.62 9.53 1.78
CA ASN A 20 7.44 8.14 2.15
C ASN A 20 6.79 7.34 1.02
N LEU A 21 5.78 7.89 0.34
CA LEU A 21 5.08 7.22 -0.76
C LEU A 21 5.92 7.13 -2.05
N GLU A 22 6.82 8.08 -2.30
CA GLU A 22 7.68 8.08 -3.50
C GLU A 22 8.51 6.80 -3.67
N ARG A 23 8.82 6.10 -2.56
CA ARG A 23 9.54 4.82 -2.63
C ARG A 23 8.80 3.75 -3.44
N PHE A 24 7.47 3.86 -3.57
CA PHE A 24 6.66 2.93 -4.36
C PHE A 24 6.66 3.22 -5.87
N ILE A 25 7.13 4.39 -6.30
CA ILE A 25 7.19 4.77 -7.72
C ILE A 25 8.16 3.85 -8.47
N ILE A 26 7.65 3.06 -9.42
CA ILE A 26 8.47 2.19 -10.27
C ILE A 26 9.30 3.03 -11.24
N LYS A 27 10.63 2.92 -11.16
CA LYS A 27 11.56 3.69 -12.01
C LYS A 27 12.07 2.87 -13.20
N SER A 28 12.02 1.54 -13.10
CA SER A 28 12.49 0.64 -14.15
C SER A 28 11.54 0.64 -15.36
N PRO A 29 12.07 0.51 -16.60
CA PRO A 29 11.23 0.44 -17.80
C PRO A 29 10.28 -0.77 -17.78
N LEU A 30 9.03 -0.58 -18.19
CA LEU A 30 8.01 -1.64 -18.13
C LEU A 30 8.43 -2.90 -18.89
N GLY A 31 8.17 -4.06 -18.29
CA GLY A 31 8.37 -5.37 -18.90
C GLY A 31 9.80 -5.93 -18.87
N THR A 32 10.79 -5.15 -18.42
CA THR A 32 12.17 -5.63 -18.21
C THR A 32 12.31 -6.47 -16.94
N LYS A 33 13.44 -7.16 -16.77
CA LYS A 33 13.72 -7.94 -15.56
C LYS A 33 13.78 -7.05 -14.31
N GLU A 34 14.34 -5.85 -14.47
CA GLU A 34 14.49 -4.85 -13.42
C GLU A 34 13.11 -4.37 -12.94
N PHE A 35 12.19 -4.14 -13.87
CA PHE A 35 10.79 -3.83 -13.54
C PHE A 35 10.16 -4.90 -12.66
N TRP A 36 10.27 -6.18 -13.06
CA TRP A 36 9.67 -7.27 -12.29
C TRP A 36 10.29 -7.41 -10.89
N SER A 37 11.60 -7.22 -10.79
CA SER A 37 12.31 -7.22 -9.50
C SER A 37 11.85 -6.07 -8.60
N GLU A 38 11.78 -4.85 -9.14
CA GLU A 38 11.36 -3.66 -8.40
C GLU A 38 9.88 -3.75 -7.97
N TRP A 39 9.02 -4.20 -8.88
CA TRP A 39 7.60 -4.43 -8.63
C TRP A 39 7.40 -5.46 -7.51
N GLN A 40 8.09 -6.60 -7.59
CA GLN A 40 7.97 -7.67 -6.59
C GLN A 40 8.47 -7.22 -5.22
N GLN A 41 9.57 -6.47 -5.16
CA GLN A 41 10.10 -5.94 -3.89
C GLN A 41 9.07 -5.05 -3.20
N LYS A 42 8.48 -4.11 -3.95
CA LYS A 42 7.49 -3.16 -3.42
C LYS A 42 6.19 -3.85 -3.03
N LEU A 43 5.72 -4.78 -3.86
CA LEU A 43 4.58 -5.61 -3.53
C LEU A 43 4.80 -6.38 -2.22
N GLY A 44 5.98 -6.99 -2.05
CA GLY A 44 6.33 -7.69 -0.82
C GLY A 44 6.28 -6.80 0.41
N GLU A 45 6.76 -5.56 0.30
CA GLU A 45 6.67 -4.57 1.38
C GLU A 45 5.21 -4.27 1.77
N ILE A 46 4.33 -4.08 0.78
CA ILE A 46 2.89 -3.84 1.02
C ILE A 46 2.27 -5.05 1.72
N VAL A 47 2.53 -6.26 1.25
CA VAL A 47 1.97 -7.50 1.81
C VAL A 47 2.37 -7.67 3.27
N ILE A 48 3.67 -7.51 3.59
CA ILE A 48 4.17 -7.65 4.96
C ILE A 48 3.58 -6.55 5.85
N THR A 49 3.55 -5.30 5.38
CA THR A 49 3.05 -4.17 6.16
C THR A 49 1.55 -4.29 6.43
N LYS A 50 0.76 -4.65 5.41
CA LYS A 50 -0.67 -4.94 5.54
C LYS A 50 -0.91 -5.99 6.65
N SER A 51 -0.19 -7.11 6.62
CA SER A 51 -0.34 -8.16 7.62
C SER A 51 0.00 -7.68 9.03
N ALA A 52 1.07 -6.90 9.18
CA ALA A 52 1.46 -6.32 10.47
C ALA A 52 0.40 -5.34 11.00
N ILE A 53 -0.14 -4.46 10.15
CA ILE A 53 -1.19 -3.51 10.50
C ILE A 53 -2.48 -4.26 10.89
N LYS A 54 -2.94 -5.21 10.07
CA LYS A 54 -4.15 -6.00 10.35
C LYS A 54 -4.05 -6.75 11.69
N LYS A 55 -2.90 -7.38 11.97
CA LYS A 55 -2.65 -8.08 13.25
C LYS A 55 -2.66 -7.12 14.44
N THR A 56 -2.14 -5.91 14.25
CA THR A 56 -2.15 -4.88 15.31
C THR A 56 -3.58 -4.41 15.58
N LEU A 57 -4.33 -4.08 14.52
CA LEU A 57 -5.73 -3.67 14.63
C LEU A 57 -6.60 -4.76 15.29
N SER A 58 -6.42 -6.03 14.94
CA SER A 58 -7.17 -7.13 15.56
C SER A 58 -6.84 -7.31 17.05
N THR A 59 -5.56 -7.18 17.42
CA THR A 59 -5.10 -7.30 18.82
C THR A 59 -5.65 -6.19 19.71
N TYR A 60 -5.83 -4.99 19.17
CA TYR A 60 -6.25 -3.80 19.93
C TYR A 60 -7.69 -3.35 19.64
N LYS A 61 -8.49 -4.16 18.92
CA LYS A 61 -9.86 -3.84 18.45
C LYS A 61 -10.82 -3.36 19.53
N TYR A 62 -10.61 -3.75 20.79
CA TYR A 62 -11.47 -3.38 21.92
C TYR A 62 -11.00 -2.12 22.69
N LYS A 63 -9.94 -1.44 22.24
CA LYS A 63 -9.52 -0.17 22.81
C LYS A 63 -10.20 0.99 22.07
N PRO A 64 -11.08 1.76 22.72
CA PRO A 64 -11.79 2.83 22.05
C PRO A 64 -10.83 3.99 21.73
N SER A 65 -10.88 4.47 20.48
CA SER A 65 -10.43 5.80 20.06
C SER A 65 -8.95 6.15 20.31
N ASP A 66 -8.04 5.22 20.07
CA ASP A 66 -6.62 5.58 20.01
C ASP A 66 -6.34 6.25 18.66
N GLU A 67 -5.85 7.50 18.67
CA GLU A 67 -5.37 8.24 17.48
C GLU A 67 -4.38 7.40 16.65
N LYS A 68 -3.66 6.49 17.32
CA LYS A 68 -2.75 5.53 16.70
C LYS A 68 -3.46 4.49 15.84
N LEU A 69 -4.64 4.02 16.25
CA LEU A 69 -5.43 3.06 15.46
C LEU A 69 -5.99 3.73 14.21
N LEU A 70 -6.51 4.97 14.32
CA LEU A 70 -6.96 5.75 13.16
C LEU A 70 -5.82 6.00 12.16
N LYS A 71 -4.60 6.27 12.65
CA LYS A 71 -3.41 6.38 11.78
C LYS A 71 -3.08 5.07 11.07
N LEU A 72 -3.20 3.94 11.75
CA LEU A 72 -2.98 2.62 11.16
C LEU A 72 -4.04 2.30 10.09
N GLU A 73 -5.29 2.65 10.32
CA GLU A 73 -6.37 2.49 9.33
C GLU A 73 -6.13 3.38 8.10
N ALA A 74 -5.78 4.66 8.29
CA ALA A 74 -5.43 5.55 7.18
C ALA A 74 -4.21 5.04 6.40
N THR A 75 -3.22 4.50 7.11
CA THR A 75 -2.04 3.87 6.49
C THR A 75 -2.45 2.64 5.67
N LEU A 76 -3.37 1.82 6.17
CA LEU A 76 -3.88 0.65 5.46
C LEU A 76 -4.56 1.04 4.15
N GLU A 77 -5.37 2.11 4.16
CA GLU A 77 -6.04 2.61 2.95
C GLU A 77 -5.02 3.13 1.92
N ALA A 78 -4.01 3.88 2.36
CA ALA A 78 -2.92 4.31 1.47
C ALA A 78 -2.22 3.11 0.81
N TYR A 79 -1.94 2.05 1.57
CA TYR A 79 -1.34 0.83 1.00
C TYR A 79 -2.25 0.11 -0.01
N LYS A 80 -3.58 0.20 0.15
CA LYS A 80 -4.53 -0.33 -0.81
C LYS A 80 -4.47 0.42 -2.13
N GLU A 81 -4.42 1.74 -2.11
CA GLU A 81 -4.26 2.56 -3.31
C GLU A 81 -2.94 2.25 -4.04
N ILE A 82 -1.84 2.09 -3.29
CA ILE A 82 -0.54 1.72 -3.86
C ILE A 82 -0.59 0.32 -4.48
N ALA A 83 -1.27 -0.64 -3.84
CA ALA A 83 -1.46 -1.98 -4.39
C ALA A 83 -2.21 -1.94 -5.73
N SER A 84 -3.27 -1.14 -5.82
CA SER A 84 -4.00 -0.93 -7.09
C SER A 84 -3.11 -0.31 -8.17
N TYR A 85 -2.27 0.67 -7.82
CA TYR A 85 -1.27 1.23 -8.74
C TYR A 85 -0.29 0.17 -9.26
N LEU A 86 0.25 -0.66 -8.37
CA LEU A 86 1.17 -1.73 -8.76
C LEU A 86 0.48 -2.78 -9.65
N GLU A 87 -0.79 -3.12 -9.40
CA GLU A 87 -1.53 -4.05 -10.27
C GLU A 87 -1.75 -3.46 -11.66
N LEU A 88 -2.08 -2.17 -11.76
CA LEU A 88 -2.20 -1.50 -13.05
C LEU A 88 -0.90 -1.63 -13.85
N LEU A 89 0.25 -1.35 -13.23
CA LEU A 89 1.55 -1.51 -13.88
C LEU A 89 1.84 -2.95 -14.31
N ARG A 90 1.48 -3.93 -13.46
CA ARG A 90 1.61 -5.36 -13.78
C ARG A 90 0.85 -5.71 -15.06
N ILE A 91 -0.41 -5.33 -15.12
CA ILE A 91 -1.30 -5.58 -16.25
C ILE A 91 -0.76 -4.89 -17.50
N THR A 92 -0.35 -3.63 -17.41
CA THR A 92 0.23 -2.90 -18.55
C THR A 92 1.49 -3.60 -19.06
N ALA A 93 2.40 -4.01 -18.17
CA ALA A 93 3.63 -4.71 -18.56
C ALA A 93 3.36 -6.07 -19.22
N LEU A 94 2.31 -6.79 -18.80
CA LEU A 94 1.89 -8.06 -19.40
C LEU A 94 1.23 -7.86 -20.76
N LYS A 95 0.35 -6.85 -20.88
CA LYS A 95 -0.29 -6.48 -22.15
C LYS A 95 0.73 -6.09 -23.21
N LEU A 96 1.80 -5.39 -22.83
CA LEU A 96 2.92 -5.09 -23.75
C LEU A 96 3.63 -6.34 -24.29
N LYS A 97 3.53 -7.47 -23.58
CA LYS A 97 4.05 -8.79 -24.01
C LYS A 97 2.99 -9.64 -24.73
N GLY A 98 1.81 -9.09 -25.00
CA GLY A 98 0.70 -9.82 -25.61
C GLY A 98 0.02 -10.83 -24.68
N ILE A 99 0.25 -10.73 -23.36
CA ILE A 99 -0.40 -11.56 -22.36
C ILE A 99 -1.58 -10.77 -21.81
N ASP A 100 -2.80 -11.29 -22.02
CA ASP A 100 -4.00 -10.73 -21.41
C ASP A 100 -4.26 -11.43 -20.07
N VAL A 101 -4.43 -10.62 -19.02
CA VAL A 101 -4.70 -11.10 -17.67
C VAL A 101 -5.77 -10.22 -17.04
N ASP A 102 -6.62 -10.84 -16.24
CA ASP A 102 -7.60 -10.12 -15.44
C ASP A 102 -6.91 -9.38 -14.29
N ALA A 103 -7.47 -8.22 -13.96
CA ALA A 103 -7.13 -7.53 -12.73
C ALA A 103 -7.59 -8.38 -11.54
N TRP A 104 -6.71 -8.56 -10.58
CA TRP A 104 -7.00 -9.22 -9.32
C TRP A 104 -6.61 -8.28 -8.19
N ASP A 105 -7.37 -8.33 -7.10
CA ASP A 105 -7.11 -7.44 -5.97
C ASP A 105 -5.88 -7.94 -5.21
N ILE A 106 -4.74 -7.33 -5.51
CA ILE A 106 -3.47 -7.55 -4.81
C ILE A 106 -3.64 -7.41 -3.29
N PHE A 107 -4.51 -6.50 -2.87
CA PHE A 107 -4.75 -6.23 -1.48
C PHE A 107 -5.62 -7.31 -0.81
N ASP A 108 -6.28 -8.20 -1.56
CA ASP A 108 -7.14 -9.26 -0.99
C ASP A 108 -6.59 -10.68 -1.14
N ILE A 109 -5.40 -10.86 -1.74
CA ILE A 109 -4.75 -12.16 -1.96
C ILE A 109 -4.65 -13.03 -0.70
N ASN A 110 -4.43 -12.39 0.46
CA ASN A 110 -4.26 -13.07 1.75
C ASN A 110 -5.47 -12.90 2.68
N ASN A 111 -6.65 -12.53 2.16
CA ASN A 111 -7.89 -12.48 2.96
C ASN A 111 -8.66 -13.82 2.93
N THR A 112 -8.05 -14.88 2.43
CA THR A 112 -8.57 -16.26 2.36
C THR A 112 -8.22 -17.10 3.59
N GLU A 113 -8.20 -16.52 4.79
CA GLU A 113 -8.20 -17.30 6.02
C GLU A 113 -9.36 -16.82 6.92
N ASP A 114 -10.12 -17.82 7.36
CA ASP A 114 -11.09 -17.83 8.47
C ASP A 114 -12.56 -17.50 8.13
N GLU A 115 -13.16 -18.22 7.17
CA GLU A 115 -14.48 -18.80 7.48
C GLU A 115 -14.23 -19.85 8.58
N GLU A 116 -14.27 -19.41 9.84
CA GLU A 116 -14.45 -20.33 10.96
C GLU A 116 -15.72 -21.13 10.66
N ASP A 117 -15.53 -22.41 10.36
CA ASP A 117 -16.56 -23.43 10.42
C ASP A 117 -17.21 -23.39 11.81
N ASP A 118 -18.25 -22.58 11.94
CA ASP A 118 -19.24 -22.62 13.03
C ASP A 118 -20.03 -23.94 12.89
N TYR A 119 -19.39 -25.07 13.21
CA TYR A 119 -20.09 -26.32 13.49
C TYR A 119 -20.44 -26.37 14.98
N ILE A 120 -21.67 -25.95 15.29
CA ILE A 120 -22.44 -26.32 16.49
C ILE A 120 -22.79 -27.81 16.44
#